data_AF-A0A5R1P3A2-F1
#
_entry.id   AF-A0A5R1P3A2-F1
#
_cell.length_a   1.000
_cell.length_b   1.000
_cell.length_c   1.000
_cell.angle_alpha   90.00
_cell.angle_beta   90.00
_cell.angle_gamma   90.00
#
_symmetry.space_group_name_H-M   'P 1'
#
loop_
_entity.id
_entity.type
_entity.pdbx_description
1 polymer ?
#
loop_
_entity_poly.entity_id
_entity_poly.type
_entity_poly.pdbx_seq_one_letter_code
_entity_poly.pdbx_strand_id
1 'polypeptide(L)'
;MSGATILDGAFTALIAPSVTAVMACALTGRSRATHYRRANPPAPKTNPVAQAERAKPPSTLSEDERAGVLAVINSAQYADLSICQTWARELDEDRYHGSMSTMYRIAWAAGQTRERRRLATPPAKVKPELLATGPSKVWSCYADIVTMPMLVSDARFRA
;
A
#
# COMPACT_ATOMS: atom_id res chain seq x y z
N MET A 1 -16.60 41.80 -9.05
CA MET A 1 -17.87 41.11 -8.72
C MET A 1 -17.76 39.66 -9.14
N SER A 2 -17.91 38.72 -8.20
CA SER A 2 -17.87 37.28 -8.52
C SER A 2 -19.15 36.87 -9.26
N GLY A 3 -19.06 35.98 -10.25
CA GLY A 3 -20.22 35.50 -11.01
C GLY A 3 -21.33 34.88 -10.15
N ALA A 4 -20.98 34.35 -8.98
CA ALA A 4 -21.95 33.85 -8.00
C ALA A 4 -22.88 34.97 -7.46
N THR A 5 -22.33 36.16 -7.20
CA THR A 5 -23.07 37.31 -6.67
C THR A 5 -24.08 37.86 -7.69
N ILE A 6 -23.76 37.78 -8.99
CA ILE A 6 -24.66 38.19 -10.08
C ILE A 6 -25.86 37.24 -10.18
N LEU A 7 -25.62 35.92 -10.08
CA LEU A 7 -26.68 34.90 -10.10
C LEU A 7 -27.56 34.95 -8.85
N ASP A 8 -27.01 35.27 -7.67
CA ASP A 8 -27.76 35.47 -6.44
C ASP A 8 -28.69 36.71 -6.53
N GLY A 9 -28.21 37.80 -7.14
CA GLY A 9 -29.00 39.00 -7.41
C GLY A 9 -30.13 38.75 -8.41
N ALA A 10 -29.83 38.09 -9.54
CA ALA A 10 -30.83 37.74 -10.55
C ALA A 10 -31.92 36.80 -10.00
N PHE A 11 -31.54 35.84 -9.15
CA PHE A 11 -32.49 34.94 -8.49
C PHE A 11 -33.45 35.72 -7.57
N THR A 12 -32.92 36.62 -6.74
CA THR A 12 -33.73 37.44 -5.83
C THR A 12 -34.70 38.33 -6.59
N ALA A 13 -34.26 38.91 -7.70
CA ALA A 13 -35.10 39.74 -8.57
C ALA A 13 -36.25 38.97 -9.24
N LEU A 14 -36.09 37.66 -9.49
CA LEU A 14 -37.15 36.79 -10.02
C LEU A 14 -38.15 36.35 -8.93
N ILE A 15 -37.70 36.13 -7.70
CA ILE A 15 -38.59 35.77 -6.57
C ILE A 15 -39.51 36.93 -6.18
N ALA A 16 -39.01 38.18 -6.23
CA ALA A 16 -39.77 39.38 -5.87
C ALA A 16 -41.14 39.53 -6.56
N PRO A 17 -41.29 39.29 -7.88
CA PRO A 17 -42.58 39.28 -8.58
C PRO A 17 -43.39 37.98 -8.42
N SER A 18 -43.17 37.18 -7.37
CA SER A 18 -43.89 35.92 -7.06
C SER A 18 -43.61 34.74 -8.00
N VAL A 19 -42.46 34.71 -8.68
CA VAL A 19 -42.03 33.51 -9.41
C VAL A 19 -41.62 32.42 -8.41
N THR A 20 -42.00 31.17 -8.68
CA THR A 20 -41.61 30.05 -7.81
C THR A 20 -40.09 29.86 -7.81
N ALA A 21 -39.53 29.42 -6.67
CA ALA A 21 -38.10 29.12 -6.56
C ALA A 21 -37.60 28.08 -7.58
N VAL A 22 -38.50 27.20 -8.05
CA VAL A 22 -38.20 26.22 -9.11
C VAL A 22 -37.95 26.92 -10.44
N MET A 23 -38.85 27.82 -10.85
CA MET A 23 -38.71 28.57 -12.09
C MET A 23 -37.53 29.54 -12.03
N ALA A 24 -37.32 30.23 -10.92
CA ALA A 24 -36.17 31.11 -10.75
C ALA A 24 -34.84 30.34 -10.83
N CYS A 25 -34.74 29.12 -10.27
CA CYS A 25 -33.59 28.25 -10.43
C CYS A 25 -33.37 27.84 -11.90
N ALA A 26 -34.44 27.48 -12.62
CA ALA A 26 -34.35 27.10 -14.03
C ALA A 26 -33.88 28.26 -14.93
N LEU A 27 -34.43 29.46 -14.74
CA LEU A 27 -34.10 30.66 -15.51
C LEU A 27 -32.67 31.18 -15.23
N THR A 28 -32.19 31.02 -14.00
CA THR A 28 -30.83 31.42 -13.61
C THR A 28 -29.78 30.34 -13.86
N GLY A 29 -30.16 29.16 -14.36
CA GLY A 29 -29.26 28.03 -14.58
C GLY A 29 -28.67 27.45 -13.28
N ARG A 30 -29.33 27.66 -12.14
CA ARG A 30 -28.85 27.25 -10.82
C ARG A 30 -29.51 25.94 -10.38
N SER A 31 -28.72 25.02 -9.82
CA SER A 31 -29.27 23.86 -9.13
C SER A 31 -30.02 24.28 -7.86
N ARG A 32 -31.27 23.80 -7.72
CA ARG A 32 -32.11 24.01 -6.52
C ARG A 32 -31.40 23.57 -5.24
N ALA A 33 -30.71 22.43 -5.27
CA ALA A 33 -29.96 21.91 -4.12
C ALA A 33 -28.84 22.87 -3.69
N THR A 34 -28.10 23.44 -4.66
CA THR A 34 -27.04 24.41 -4.40
C THR A 34 -27.59 25.75 -3.90
N HIS A 35 -28.77 26.18 -4.37
CA HIS A 35 -29.43 27.37 -3.85
C HIS A 35 -29.76 27.21 -2.35
N TYR A 36 -30.52 26.18 -1.97
CA TYR A 36 -30.89 25.98 -0.57
C TYR A 36 -29.68 25.73 0.34
N ARG A 37 -28.64 25.02 -0.12
CA ARG A 37 -27.41 24.80 0.67
C ARG A 37 -26.64 26.11 0.93
N ARG A 38 -26.71 27.09 0.03
CA ARG A 38 -26.07 28.41 0.23
C ARG A 38 -26.93 29.36 1.03
N ALA A 39 -28.26 29.31 0.84
CA ALA A 39 -29.21 30.11 1.60
C ALA A 39 -29.29 29.65 3.07
N ASN A 40 -29.26 28.34 3.30
CA ASN A 40 -29.25 27.71 4.61
C ASN A 40 -28.00 26.81 4.72
N PRO A 41 -26.81 27.40 4.94
CA PRO A 41 -25.60 26.60 5.12
C PRO A 41 -25.75 25.72 6.36
N PRO A 42 -25.35 24.44 6.31
CA PRO A 42 -25.29 23.62 7.51
C PRO A 42 -24.33 24.27 8.51
N ALA A 43 -24.62 24.13 9.80
CA ALA A 43 -23.71 24.58 10.84
C ALA A 43 -22.30 24.03 10.59
N PRO A 44 -21.24 24.84 10.78
CA PRO A 44 -19.88 24.38 10.59
C PRO A 44 -19.65 23.18 11.51
N LYS A 45 -19.22 22.06 10.93
CA LYS A 45 -18.81 20.90 11.71
C LYS A 45 -17.55 21.29 12.48
N THR A 46 -17.47 20.90 13.75
CA THR A 46 -16.24 21.02 14.52
C THR A 46 -15.10 20.37 13.74
N ASN A 47 -13.94 21.01 13.73
CA ASN A 47 -12.76 20.44 13.10
C ASN A 47 -12.51 19.03 13.65
N PRO A 48 -12.22 18.05 12.80
CA PRO A 48 -11.93 16.70 13.27
C PRO A 48 -10.68 16.75 14.16
N VAL A 49 -10.73 16.05 15.31
CA VAL A 49 -9.57 15.89 16.19
C VAL A 49 -8.44 15.27 15.38
N ALA A 50 -7.26 15.88 15.46
CA ALA A 50 -6.06 15.41 14.78
C ALA A 50 -5.75 13.98 15.23
N GLN A 51 -5.27 13.13 14.31
CA GLN A 51 -5.05 11.71 14.60
C GLN A 51 -4.12 11.47 15.80
N ALA A 52 -3.13 12.35 15.99
CA ALA A 52 -2.16 12.30 17.09
C ALA A 52 -2.78 12.58 18.48
N GLU A 53 -3.89 13.33 18.52
CA GLU A 53 -4.57 13.73 19.75
C GLU A 53 -5.71 12.77 20.14
N ARG A 54 -6.02 11.79 19.29
CA ARG A 54 -7.06 10.81 19.57
C ARG A 54 -6.59 9.85 20.66
N ALA A 55 -7.46 9.61 21.64
CA ALA A 55 -7.25 8.57 22.63
C ALA A 55 -7.03 7.21 21.94
N LYS A 56 -6.02 6.48 22.40
CA LYS A 56 -5.77 5.12 21.89
C LYS A 56 -6.95 4.23 22.27
N PRO A 57 -7.40 3.32 21.37
CA PRO A 57 -8.41 2.33 21.71
C PRO A 57 -8.00 1.50 22.93
N PRO A 58 -8.95 1.04 23.77
CA PRO A 58 -8.63 0.23 24.94
C PRO A 58 -8.02 -1.13 24.58
N SER A 59 -8.23 -1.61 23.35
CA SER A 59 -7.63 -2.84 22.82
C SER A 59 -6.20 -2.65 22.30
N THR A 60 -5.58 -1.49 22.54
CA THR A 60 -4.20 -1.24 22.12
C THR A 60 -3.26 -1.97 23.07
N LEU A 61 -2.36 -2.79 22.52
CA LEU A 61 -1.32 -3.43 23.34
C LEU A 61 -0.52 -2.37 24.10
N SER A 62 -0.40 -2.59 25.40
CA SER A 62 0.50 -1.88 26.29
C SER A 62 1.96 -2.08 25.88
N GLU A 63 2.85 -1.23 26.39
CA GLU A 63 4.27 -1.36 26.09
C GLU A 63 4.85 -2.68 26.64
N ASP A 64 4.36 -3.13 27.81
CA ASP A 64 4.79 -4.39 28.43
C ASP A 64 4.37 -5.60 27.60
N GLU A 65 3.13 -5.61 27.08
CA GLU A 65 2.66 -6.67 26.17
C GLU A 65 3.51 -6.69 24.89
N ARG A 66 3.82 -5.52 24.33
CA ARG A 66 4.68 -5.41 23.13
C ARG A 66 6.08 -5.94 23.40
N ALA A 67 6.64 -5.64 24.57
CA ALA A 67 7.93 -6.19 25.01
C ALA A 67 7.87 -7.72 25.16
N GLY A 68 6.76 -8.26 25.68
CA GLY A 68 6.50 -9.70 25.74
C GLY A 68 6.51 -10.36 24.37
N VAL A 69 5.77 -9.79 23.39
CA VAL A 69 5.79 -10.28 22.00
C VAL A 69 7.19 -10.24 21.41
N LEU A 70 7.95 -9.17 21.66
CA LEU A 70 9.31 -9.03 21.17
C LEU A 70 10.26 -10.06 21.81
N ALA A 71 10.08 -10.39 23.09
CA ALA A 71 10.82 -11.43 23.78
C ALA A 71 10.55 -12.82 23.18
N VAL A 72 9.29 -13.13 22.85
CA VAL A 72 8.92 -14.36 22.14
C VAL A 72 9.62 -14.41 20.78
N ILE A 73 9.51 -13.35 19.98
CA ILE A 73 10.12 -13.22 18.65
C ILE A 73 11.64 -13.43 18.68
N ASN A 74 12.32 -13.02 19.76
CA ASN A 74 13.77 -13.12 19.95
C ASN A 74 14.22 -14.32 20.80
N SER A 75 13.31 -15.20 21.18
CA SER A 75 13.64 -16.39 21.95
C SER A 75 14.53 -17.34 21.15
N ALA A 76 15.40 -18.08 21.85
CA ALA A 76 16.36 -18.99 21.22
C ALA A 76 15.66 -20.07 20.36
N GLN A 77 14.47 -20.52 20.76
CA GLN A 77 13.66 -21.50 20.02
C GLN A 77 13.20 -21.01 18.64
N TYR A 78 13.17 -19.68 18.42
CA TYR A 78 12.68 -19.06 17.19
C TYR A 78 13.76 -18.25 16.45
N ALA A 79 15.02 -18.37 16.86
CA ALA A 79 16.15 -17.66 16.25
C ALA A 79 16.25 -17.89 14.74
N ASP A 80 15.99 -19.12 14.28
CA ASP A 80 16.08 -19.51 12.87
C ASP A 80 14.73 -19.53 12.14
N LEU A 81 13.67 -19.01 12.76
CA LEU A 81 12.33 -18.97 12.17
C LEU A 81 11.97 -17.57 11.67
N SER A 82 11.14 -17.54 10.63
CA SER A 82 10.46 -16.30 10.24
C SER A 82 9.38 -15.94 11.26
N ILE A 83 9.02 -14.66 11.34
CA ILE A 83 7.92 -14.19 12.22
C ILE A 83 6.61 -14.94 11.92
N CYS A 84 6.34 -15.24 10.64
CA CYS A 84 5.19 -16.04 10.22
C CYS A 84 5.21 -17.45 10.84
N GLN A 85 6.36 -18.12 10.80
CA GLN A 85 6.52 -19.46 11.39
C GLN A 85 6.44 -19.43 12.92
N THR A 86 7.02 -18.41 13.56
CA THR A 86 6.88 -18.20 15.01
C THR A 86 5.41 -18.01 15.40
N TRP A 87 4.66 -17.17 14.67
CA TRP A 87 3.24 -16.96 14.91
C TRP A 87 2.42 -18.24 14.75
N ALA A 88 2.69 -19.04 13.71
CA ALA A 88 2.01 -20.31 13.51
C ALA A 88 2.27 -21.30 14.66
N ARG A 89 3.52 -21.43 15.12
CA ARG A 89 3.86 -22.31 16.25
C ARG A 89 3.24 -21.87 17.56
N GLU A 90 3.26 -20.57 17.86
CA GLU A 90 2.61 -20.06 19.08
C GLU A 90 1.09 -20.34 19.06
N LEU A 91 0.45 -20.23 17.89
CA LEU A 91 -0.96 -20.61 17.75
C LEU A 91 -1.19 -22.12 17.90
N ASP A 92 -0.33 -22.96 17.32
CA ASP A 92 -0.41 -24.41 17.47
C ASP A 92 -0.27 -24.84 18.95
N GLU A 93 0.45 -24.04 19.73
CA GLU A 93 0.63 -24.23 21.18
C GLU A 93 -0.40 -23.44 22.03
N ASP A 94 -1.49 -22.96 21.42
CA ASP A 94 -2.61 -22.23 22.04
C ASP A 94 -2.21 -20.92 22.77
N ARG A 95 -1.13 -20.27 22.32
CA ARG A 95 -0.64 -19.00 22.87
C ARG A 95 -0.86 -17.86 21.88
N TYR A 96 -1.81 -16.99 22.21
CA TYR A 96 -2.16 -15.85 21.36
C TYR A 96 -1.54 -14.54 21.86
N HIS A 97 -0.63 -13.97 21.06
CA HIS A 97 0.02 -12.68 21.33
C HIS A 97 -0.56 -11.52 20.51
N GLY A 98 -1.42 -11.81 19.54
CA GLY A 98 -1.99 -10.84 18.61
C GLY A 98 -1.99 -11.31 17.16
N SER A 99 -2.54 -10.48 16.28
CA SER A 99 -2.57 -10.79 14.84
C SER A 99 -1.15 -10.84 14.25
N MET A 100 -0.98 -11.59 13.16
CA MET A 100 0.29 -11.64 12.42
C MET A 100 0.79 -10.24 12.03
N SER A 101 -0.11 -9.37 11.58
CA SER A 101 0.19 -7.96 11.26
C SER A 101 0.68 -7.18 12.48
N THR A 102 0.15 -7.47 13.67
CA THR A 102 0.60 -6.85 14.93
C THR A 102 2.03 -7.24 15.24
N MET A 103 2.38 -8.54 15.12
CA MET A 103 3.76 -9.01 15.34
C MET A 103 4.74 -8.34 14.37
N TYR A 104 4.40 -8.23 13.08
CA TYR A 104 5.23 -7.52 12.12
C TYR A 104 5.38 -6.03 12.44
N ARG A 105 4.32 -5.34 12.87
CA ARG A 105 4.41 -3.92 13.28
C ARG A 105 5.32 -3.74 14.49
N ILE A 106 5.27 -4.65 15.46
CA ILE A 106 6.14 -4.63 16.64
C ILE A 106 7.60 -4.87 16.23
N ALA A 107 7.87 -5.91 15.45
CA ALA A 107 9.21 -6.21 14.95
C ALA A 107 9.77 -5.06 14.09
N TRP A 108 8.94 -4.44 13.26
CA TRP A 108 9.35 -3.30 12.45
C TRP A 108 9.67 -2.07 13.30
N ALA A 109 8.85 -1.77 14.30
CA ALA A 109 9.14 -0.69 15.26
C ALA A 109 10.46 -0.92 16.01
N ALA A 110 10.82 -2.18 16.27
CA ALA A 110 12.09 -2.58 16.87
C ALA A 110 13.26 -2.67 15.87
N GLY A 111 13.06 -2.33 14.60
CA GLY A 111 14.10 -2.39 13.55
C GLY A 111 14.46 -3.81 13.09
N GLN A 112 13.67 -4.82 13.45
CA GLN A 112 13.91 -6.24 13.15
C GLN A 112 13.31 -6.70 11.80
N THR A 113 13.20 -5.79 10.83
CA THR A 113 12.57 -6.06 9.52
C THR A 113 13.49 -6.79 8.54
N ARG A 114 14.80 -6.79 8.80
CA ARG A 114 15.78 -7.49 7.96
C ARG A 114 15.78 -8.98 8.23
N GLU A 115 16.37 -9.75 7.33
CA GLU A 115 16.61 -11.18 7.55
C GLU A 115 17.32 -11.38 8.90
N ARG A 116 16.64 -12.08 9.80
CA ARG A 116 17.06 -12.28 11.20
C ARG A 116 17.89 -13.55 11.35
N ARG A 117 17.71 -14.50 10.42
CA ARG A 117 18.37 -15.79 10.44
C ARG A 117 19.83 -15.60 10.03
N ARG A 118 20.70 -16.41 10.62
CA ARG A 118 22.11 -16.47 10.20
C ARG A 118 22.22 -17.25 8.89
N LEU A 119 21.82 -16.62 7.79
CA LEU A 119 21.98 -17.21 6.47
C LEU A 119 23.46 -17.15 6.08
N ALA A 120 23.97 -18.26 5.54
CA ALA A 120 25.27 -18.25 4.88
C ALA A 120 25.21 -17.21 3.75
N THR A 121 26.22 -16.36 3.64
CA THR A 121 26.37 -15.49 2.47
C THR A 121 26.98 -16.34 1.37
N PRO A 122 26.20 -16.79 0.36
CA PRO A 122 26.78 -17.57 -0.72
C PRO A 122 27.78 -16.68 -1.47
N PRO A 123 28.91 -17.24 -1.95
CA PRO A 123 29.78 -16.51 -2.86
C PRO A 123 28.97 -16.08 -4.09
N ALA A 124 29.37 -14.96 -4.70
CA ALA A 124 28.74 -14.49 -5.93
C ALA A 124 28.74 -15.63 -6.95
N LYS A 125 27.55 -16.01 -7.44
CA LYS A 125 27.44 -17.06 -8.44
C LYS A 125 28.16 -16.58 -9.71
N VAL A 126 29.27 -17.24 -10.04
CA VAL A 126 29.93 -17.07 -11.34
C VAL A 126 28.99 -17.68 -12.38
N LYS A 127 28.60 -16.89 -13.37
CA LYS A 127 27.81 -17.40 -14.48
C LYS A 127 28.68 -18.37 -15.28
N PRO A 128 28.27 -19.65 -15.45
CA PRO A 128 29.06 -20.58 -16.24
C PRO A 128 29.02 -20.16 -17.72
N GLU A 129 30.19 -19.97 -18.32
CA GLU A 129 30.33 -19.76 -19.75
C GLU A 129 30.43 -21.12 -20.43
N LEU A 130 29.43 -21.47 -21.23
CA LEU A 130 29.39 -22.74 -21.96
C LEU A 130 29.61 -22.45 -23.44
N LEU A 131 30.61 -23.11 -24.02
CA LEU A 131 30.95 -22.95 -25.44
C LEU A 131 30.48 -24.18 -26.24
N ALA A 132 29.60 -23.95 -27.22
CA ALA A 132 29.12 -24.99 -28.12
C ALA A 132 29.90 -24.93 -29.45
N THR A 133 30.71 -25.95 -29.72
CA THR A 133 31.44 -26.12 -31.01
C THR A 133 30.61 -26.80 -32.09
N GLY A 134 29.36 -27.19 -31.81
CA GLY A 134 28.47 -27.83 -32.77
C GLY A 134 27.03 -27.92 -32.26
N PRO A 135 26.07 -28.26 -33.15
CA PRO A 135 24.67 -28.38 -32.77
C PRO A 135 24.47 -29.47 -31.71
N SER A 136 23.56 -29.22 -30.76
CA SER A 136 23.19 -30.14 -29.67
C SER A 136 24.33 -30.59 -28.74
N LYS A 137 25.48 -29.90 -28.73
CA LYS A 137 26.63 -30.19 -27.86
C LYS A 137 26.46 -29.68 -26.42
N VAL A 138 25.63 -28.66 -26.21
CA VAL A 138 25.36 -28.08 -24.89
C VAL A 138 23.86 -28.00 -24.68
N TRP A 139 23.40 -28.50 -23.54
CA TRP A 139 22.02 -28.43 -23.09
C TRP A 139 22.04 -27.74 -21.74
N SER A 140 21.48 -26.53 -21.64
CA SER A 140 21.25 -25.87 -20.35
C SER A 140 19.77 -25.57 -20.17
N CYS A 141 19.29 -25.72 -18.94
CA CYS A 141 17.89 -25.48 -18.54
C CYS A 141 17.73 -24.15 -17.79
N TYR A 142 18.76 -23.30 -17.79
CA TYR A 142 18.81 -21.99 -17.14
C TYR A 142 19.29 -20.91 -18.12
N ALA A 143 19.09 -19.64 -17.77
CA ALA A 143 19.48 -18.48 -18.58
C ALA A 143 21.01 -18.24 -18.62
N ASP A 144 21.74 -19.21 -19.17
CA ASP A 144 23.19 -19.13 -19.42
C ASP A 144 23.46 -18.42 -20.75
N ILE A 145 24.62 -17.75 -20.86
CA ILE A 145 25.06 -17.18 -22.15
C ILE A 145 25.79 -18.31 -22.88
N VAL A 146 25.20 -18.79 -23.96
CA VAL A 146 25.85 -19.71 -24.89
C VAL A 146 26.48 -18.87 -25.99
N THR A 147 27.80 -18.74 -25.96
CA THR A 147 28.55 -18.11 -27.05
C THR A 147 28.86 -19.19 -28.08
N MET A 148 28.19 -19.16 -29.24
CA MET A 148 28.60 -19.95 -30.40
C MET A 148 29.60 -19.14 -31.23
N PRO A 149 30.89 -19.53 -31.31
CA PRO A 149 31.80 -18.97 -32.30
C PRO A 149 31.50 -19.62 -33.65
N MET A 150 30.35 -19.29 -34.25
CA MET A 150 30.09 -19.69 -35.63
C MET A 150 30.69 -18.63 -36.56
N LEU A 151 31.68 -19.00 -37.36
CA LEU A 151 32.02 -18.27 -38.58
C LEU A 151 30.78 -18.40 -39.49
N VAL A 152 29.92 -17.38 -39.50
CA VAL A 152 28.79 -17.31 -40.43
C VAL A 152 29.36 -17.21 -41.85
N SER A 153 29.50 -18.38 -42.46
CA SER A 153 29.82 -18.57 -43.86
C SER A 153 28.91 -19.65 -44.44
N ASP A 154 27.61 -19.58 -44.11
CA ASP A 154 26.58 -20.30 -44.85
C ASP A 154 25.87 -19.30 -45.77
N ALA A 155 25.99 -19.52 -47.09
CA ALA A 155 25.45 -18.65 -48.13
C ALA A 155 23.91 -18.60 -48.12
N ARG A 156 23.25 -19.44 -47.32
CA ARG A 156 21.78 -19.56 -47.22
C ARG A 156 21.11 -18.50 -46.34
N PHE A 157 21.87 -17.65 -45.66
CA PHE A 157 21.35 -16.59 -44.77
C PHE A 157 21.56 -15.15 -45.28
N ARG A 158 21.98 -14.94 -46.54
CA ARG A 158 21.96 -13.61 -47.17
C ARG A 158 20.62 -13.41 -47.89
N ALA A 159 19.81 -12.50 -47.35
CA ALA A 159 18.67 -11.89 -48.03
C ALA A 159 19.14 -10.89 -49.09
#